data_AF-A0A1J4S7G0-F1
#
_entry.id   AF-A0A1J4S7G0-F1
#
_cell.length_a   1.000
_cell.length_b   1.000
_cell.length_c   1.000
_cell.angle_alpha   90.00
_cell.angle_beta   90.00
_cell.angle_gamma   90.00
#
_symmetry.space_group_name_H-M   'P 1'
#
loop_
_entity.id
_entity.type
_entity.pdbx_description
1 polymer ?
#
loop_
_entity_poly.entity_id
_entity_poly.type
_entity_poly.pdbx_seq_one_letter_code
_entity_poly.pdbx_strand_id
1 'polypeptide(L)'
;MAKYGINDLFVEENKGKIGSNEPLGINLMEQDSMSWVRGKGILSYSPIEGGEEIKVMRSYGGSSSKTDKLFLKLLEEPKEFDDMEEFVPDTFDDNPQH
;
A
#
# COMPACT_ATOMS: atom_id res chain seq x y z
N MET A 1 -14.76 5.86 10.86
CA MET A 1 -13.33 5.55 11.04
C MET A 1 -12.85 4.97 9.71
N ALA A 2 -11.65 5.32 9.23
CA ALA A 2 -11.14 4.76 7.97
C ALA A 2 -10.95 3.23 8.11
N LYS A 3 -11.33 2.45 7.09
CA LYS A 3 -11.22 0.98 7.14
C LYS A 3 -9.77 0.52 7.00
N TYR A 4 -9.02 1.18 6.13
CA TYR A 4 -7.62 0.86 5.86
C TYR A 4 -6.68 1.97 6.31
N GLY A 5 -5.48 1.56 6.70
CA GLY A 5 -4.34 2.42 6.94
C GLY A 5 -3.23 2.18 5.92
N ILE A 6 -2.40 3.19 5.68
CA ILE A 6 -1.21 3.09 4.82
C ILE A 6 -0.02 3.77 5.47
N ASN A 7 1.17 3.25 5.23
CA ASN A 7 2.39 3.85 5.73
C ASN A 7 2.71 5.21 5.05
N ASP A 8 3.13 6.21 5.82
CA ASP A 8 3.51 7.52 5.30
C ASP A 8 4.69 7.47 4.32
N LEU A 9 5.71 6.65 4.56
CA LEU A 9 6.84 6.45 3.65
C LEU A 9 6.38 5.99 2.26
N PHE A 10 5.43 5.04 2.21
CA PHE A 10 4.86 4.58 0.93
C PHE A 10 4.20 5.73 0.17
N VAL A 11 3.45 6.60 0.87
CA VAL A 11 2.83 7.78 0.27
C VAL A 11 3.91 8.70 -0.30
N GLU A 12 4.99 8.93 0.44
CA GLU A 12 6.10 9.79 0.03
C GLU A 12 6.82 9.27 -1.22
N GLU A 13 7.13 7.98 -1.27
CA GLU A 13 7.78 7.32 -2.39
C GLU A 13 6.92 7.32 -3.66
N ASN A 14 5.59 7.37 -3.51
CA ASN A 14 4.64 7.29 -4.63
C ASN A 14 3.90 8.62 -4.91
N LYS A 15 4.30 9.76 -4.32
CA LYS A 15 3.63 11.07 -4.47
C LYS A 15 3.31 11.43 -5.93
N GLY A 16 4.24 11.18 -6.86
CA GLY A 16 4.04 11.47 -8.28
C GLY A 16 2.89 10.65 -8.90
N LYS A 17 2.84 9.35 -8.59
CA LYS A 17 1.80 8.45 -9.10
C LYS A 17 0.42 8.73 -8.48
N ILE A 18 0.40 9.13 -7.20
CA ILE A 18 -0.80 9.61 -6.50
C ILE A 18 -1.35 10.87 -7.17
N GLY A 19 -0.47 11.83 -7.49
CA GLY A 19 -0.87 13.06 -8.20
C GLY A 19 -1.43 12.81 -9.61
N SER A 20 -0.96 11.75 -10.26
CA SER A 20 -1.44 11.31 -11.59
C SER A 20 -2.61 10.32 -11.54
N ASN A 21 -3.10 9.94 -10.35
CA ASN A 21 -4.13 8.91 -10.16
C ASN A 21 -3.79 7.56 -10.83
N GLU A 22 -2.52 7.17 -10.84
CA GLU A 22 -2.09 5.90 -11.44
C GLU A 22 -2.42 4.69 -10.54
N PRO A 23 -2.75 3.51 -11.12
CA PRO A 23 -2.87 2.28 -10.37
C PRO A 23 -1.57 1.84 -9.70
N LEU A 24 -1.64 1.46 -8.43
CA LEU A 24 -0.51 1.05 -7.60
C LEU A 24 -0.79 -0.28 -6.90
N GLY A 25 0.24 -1.11 -6.73
CA GLY A 25 0.23 -2.16 -5.71
C GLY A 25 0.48 -1.53 -4.35
N ILE A 26 -0.44 -1.72 -3.40
CA ILE A 26 -0.47 -1.00 -2.14
C ILE A 26 -0.56 -1.99 -0.98
N ASN A 27 0.28 -1.81 0.02
CA ASN A 27 0.18 -2.53 1.29
C ASN A 27 -0.66 -1.69 2.25
N LEU A 28 -1.75 -2.27 2.74
CA LEU A 28 -2.75 -1.62 3.59
C LEU A 28 -2.83 -2.36 4.92
N MET A 29 -3.04 -1.64 6.01
CA MET A 29 -3.36 -2.22 7.31
C MET A 29 -4.85 -2.10 7.56
N GLU A 30 -5.56 -3.22 7.53
CA GLU A 30 -6.98 -3.24 7.90
C GLU A 30 -7.12 -2.93 9.39
N GLN A 31 -7.90 -1.90 9.74
CA GLN A 31 -7.97 -1.41 11.11
C GLN A 31 -8.73 -2.35 12.05
N ASP A 32 -9.69 -3.12 11.54
CA ASP A 32 -10.53 -4.01 12.35
C ASP A 32 -9.77 -5.27 12.77
N SER A 33 -9.04 -5.88 11.83
CA SER A 33 -8.23 -7.09 12.06
C SER A 33 -6.82 -6.78 12.53
N MET A 34 -6.34 -5.54 12.34
CA MET A 34 -4.93 -5.15 12.51
C MET A 34 -3.97 -5.97 11.63
N SER A 35 -4.47 -6.53 10.53
CA SER A 35 -3.70 -7.34 9.58
C SER A 35 -3.23 -6.51 8.39
N TRP A 36 -2.06 -6.88 7.86
CA TRP A 36 -1.57 -6.33 6.60
C TRP A 36 -2.18 -7.09 5.42
N VAL A 37 -2.72 -6.33 4.48
CA VAL A 37 -3.30 -6.84 3.24
C VAL A 37 -2.65 -6.15 2.05
N ARG A 38 -2.52 -6.87 0.94
CA ARG A 38 -2.02 -6.31 -0.32
C ARG A 38 -3.17 -6.13 -1.29
N GLY A 39 -3.32 -4.90 -1.78
CA GLY A 39 -4.32 -4.54 -2.77
C GLY A 39 -3.70 -3.90 -3.99
N LYS A 40 -4.52 -3.72 -5.03
CA LYS A 40 -4.22 -2.87 -6.17
C LYS A 40 -5.26 -1.78 -6.22
N GLY A 41 -4.83 -0.52 -6.26
CA GLY A 41 -5.74 0.61 -6.12
C GLY A 41 -5.20 1.91 -6.69
N ILE A 42 -6.07 2.92 -6.72
CA ILE A 42 -5.70 4.30 -7.03
C ILE A 42 -5.75 5.09 -5.73
N LEU A 43 -4.65 5.76 -5.42
CA LEU A 43 -4.57 6.72 -4.32
C LEU A 43 -4.70 8.14 -4.89
N SER A 44 -5.44 9.00 -4.20
CA SER A 44 -5.58 10.41 -4.58
C SER A 44 -5.71 11.32 -3.36
N TYR A 45 -5.21 12.56 -3.49
CA TYR A 45 -5.44 13.63 -2.52
C TYR A 45 -6.85 14.24 -2.65
N SER A 46 -7.60 13.86 -3.69
CA SER A 46 -8.99 14.26 -3.91
C SER A 46 -9.92 13.05 -3.79
N PRO A 47 -11.19 13.24 -3.38
CA PRO A 47 -12.18 12.17 -3.38
C PRO A 47 -12.31 11.51 -4.76
N ILE A 48 -12.43 10.19 -4.78
CA ILE A 48 -12.64 9.39 -6.00
C ILE A 48 -14.02 8.75 -5.90
N GLU A 49 -14.78 8.68 -6.99
CA GLU A 49 -16.07 7.98 -7.02
C GLU A 49 -15.88 6.48 -6.69
N GLY A 50 -16.58 6.02 -5.65
CA GLY A 50 -16.44 4.67 -5.09
C GLY A 50 -15.15 4.45 -4.29
N GLY A 51 -14.36 5.50 -4.02
CA GLY A 51 -13.21 5.46 -3.14
C GLY A 51 -13.57 5.80 -1.69
N GLU A 52 -12.71 5.39 -0.76
CA GLU A 52 -12.85 5.59 0.67
C GLU A 52 -11.66 6.38 1.26
N GLU A 53 -11.90 7.09 2.36
CA GLU A 53 -10.83 7.77 3.09
C GLU A 53 -9.93 6.74 3.77
N ILE A 54 -8.62 6.91 3.65
CA ILE A 54 -7.63 6.06 4.33
C ILE A 54 -6.89 6.82 5.42
N LYS A 55 -6.46 6.07 6.43
CA LYS A 55 -5.65 6.61 7.52
C LYS A 55 -4.17 6.49 7.18
N VAL A 56 -3.46 7.60 7.10
CA VAL A 56 -2.00 7.55 6.97
C VAL A 56 -1.37 7.29 8.33
N MET A 57 -0.55 6.26 8.41
CA MET A 57 0.13 5.76 9.59
C MET A 57 1.58 6.20 9.55
N ARG A 58 2.04 6.84 10.63
CA ARG A 58 3.41 7.33 10.71
C ARG A 58 4.36 6.21 11.09
N SER A 59 5.43 6.05 10.33
CA SER A 59 6.44 5.01 10.56
C SER A 59 7.30 5.26 11.80
N TYR A 60 7.57 6.53 12.14
CA TYR A 60 8.62 6.87 13.10
C TYR A 60 8.34 8.16 13.87
N GLY A 61 7.33 8.20 14.75
CA GLY A 61 7.20 9.22 15.84
C GLY A 61 7.37 10.72 15.50
N GLY A 62 7.46 11.08 14.23
CA GLY A 62 7.94 12.36 13.77
C GLY A 62 6.81 13.36 13.59
N SER A 63 7.10 14.63 13.80
CA SER A 63 6.19 15.74 13.56
C SER A 63 6.26 16.16 12.09
N SER A 64 5.44 15.52 11.24
CA SER A 64 5.04 16.10 9.96
C SER A 64 3.58 16.55 10.09
N SER A 65 3.37 17.86 10.00
CA SER A 65 2.12 18.56 10.33
C SER A 65 1.09 18.58 9.21
N LYS A 66 1.28 17.85 8.11
CA LYS A 66 0.31 17.75 7.03
C LYS A 66 0.39 16.37 6.38
N THR A 67 -0.39 15.44 6.88
CA THR A 67 -0.76 14.28 6.07
C THR A 67 -2.09 14.65 5.44
N ASP A 68 -2.04 15.09 4.19
CA ASP A 68 -3.22 15.42 3.40
C ASP A 68 -4.20 14.24 3.45
N LYS A 69 -5.49 14.53 3.50
CA LYS A 69 -6.51 13.48 3.44
C LYS A 69 -6.31 12.69 2.15
N LEU A 70 -6.11 11.39 2.29
CA LEU A 70 -5.93 10.47 1.17
C LEU A 70 -7.18 9.63 0.98
N PHE A 71 -7.50 9.40 -0.29
CA PHE A 71 -8.59 8.54 -0.72
C PHE A 71 -8.01 7.37 -1.50
N LEU A 72 -8.56 6.18 -1.25
CA LEU A 72 -8.21 4.95 -1.94
C LEU A 72 -9.44 4.44 -2.69
N LYS A 73 -9.26 4.13 -3.96
CA LYS A 73 -10.18 3.28 -4.72
C LYS A 73 -9.49 1.95 -4.98
N LEU A 74 -9.98 0.88 -4.34
CA LEU A 74 -9.54 -0.48 -4.63
C LEU A 74 -10.05 -0.89 -6.02
N LEU A 75 -9.16 -1.45 -6.83
CA LEU A 75 -9.50 -2.00 -8.15
C LEU A 75 -9.76 -3.51 -8.07
N GLU A 76 -9.18 -4.16 -7.06
CA GLU A 76 -9.29 -5.59 -6.78
C GLU A 76 -9.46 -5.77 -5.26
N GLU A 77 -10.07 -6.89 -4.86
CA GLU A 77 -10.19 -7.22 -3.43
C GLU A 77 -8.80 -7.41 -2.81
N PRO A 78 -8.50 -6.75 -1.67
CA PRO A 78 -7.22 -6.90 -1.02
C PRO A 78 -7.10 -8.31 -0.45
N LYS A 79 -5.95 -8.94 -0.68
CA LYS A 79 -5.66 -10.29 -0.16
C LYS A 79 -4.84 -10.17 1.11
N GLU A 80 -5.11 -11.03 2.08
CA GLU A 80 -4.28 -11.14 3.27
C GLU A 80 -2.84 -11.46 2.85
N PHE A 81 -1.90 -10.83 3.55
CA PHE A 81 -0.51 -11.17 3.46
C PHE A 81 -0.32 -12.48 4.24
N ASP A 82 -0.77 -13.60 3.66
CA ASP A 82 -0.48 -14.91 4.22
C ASP A 82 1.00 -15.18 3.94
N ASP A 83 1.81 -15.10 5.00
CA ASP A 83 3.23 -15.47 4.99
C ASP A 83 3.35 -16.96 4.61
N MET A 84 3.31 -17.32 3.31
CA MET A 84 3.84 -18.57 2.72
C MET A 84 3.56 -18.71 1.22
N GLU A 85 4.01 -17.77 0.39
CA GLU A 85 4.61 -18.16 -0.90
C GLU A 85 6.00 -17.51 -0.97
N GLU A 86 6.94 -18.25 -0.38
CA GLU A 86 8.33 -18.37 -0.80
C GLU A 86 8.63 -17.52 -2.04
N PHE A 87 9.17 -16.31 -1.82
CA PHE A 87 10.01 -15.72 -2.84
C PHE A 87 11.23 -16.65 -2.92
N VAL A 88 11.16 -17.67 -3.76
CA VAL A 88 12.36 -18.33 -4.28
C VAL A 88 12.88 -17.34 -5.31
N PRO A 89 13.89 -16.50 -5.01
CA PRO A 89 14.64 -15.91 -6.09
C PRO A 89 15.23 -17.10 -6.85
N ASP A 90 14.81 -17.29 -8.09
CA ASP A 90 15.51 -18.11 -9.09
C ASP A 90 16.93 -17.55 -9.22
N THR A 91 17.77 -17.92 -8.26
CA THR A 91 19.15 -17.48 -8.17
C THR A 91 20.02 -18.72 -8.14
N PHE A 92 20.59 -18.95 -9.32
CA PHE A 92 21.75 -19.79 -9.63
C PHE A 92 21.49 -21.28 -9.87
N ASP A 93 20.77 -21.60 -10.95
CA ASP A 93 20.98 -22.87 -11.66
C ASP A 93 21.66 -22.60 -13.02
N ASP A 94 22.92 -22.17 -12.94
CA ASP A 94 23.91 -22.34 -14.01
C ASP A 94 25.31 -22.20 -13.38
N ASN A 95 25.65 -23.15 -12.50
CA ASN A 95 27.04 -23.41 -12.15
C ASN A 95 27.54 -24.56 -13.04
N PRO A 96 28.30 -24.30 -14.11
CA PRO A 96 28.74 -25.34 -15.02
C PRO A 96 29.99 -26.00 -14.46
N GLN A 97 29.85 -26.98 -13.56
CA GLN A 97 30.92 -27.92 -13.23
C GLN A 97 30.39 -29.13 -12.44
N HIS A 98 30.07 -30.21 -13.15
CA HIS A 98 30.28 -31.57 -12.65
C HIS A 98 30.47 -32.58 -13.79
#